data_AF-A0A3C1P7F3-F1
#
_entry.id   AF-A0A3C1P7F3-F1
#
_cell.length_a   1.000
_cell.length_b   1.000
_cell.length_c   1.000
_cell.angle_alpha   90.00
_cell.angle_beta   90.00
_cell.angle_gamma   90.00
#
_symmetry.space_group_name_H-M   'P 1'
#
loop_
_entity.id
_entity.type
_entity.pdbx_description
1 polymer ?
#
loop_
_entity_poly.entity_id
_entity_poly.type
_entity_poly.pdbx_seq_one_letter_code
_entity_poly.pdbx_strand_id
1 'polypeptide(L)'
;VAAIAAAHAHGARVTAHVFGEDALAGLIAAGIDCIEHGTGLTDDTVAMMAQRGTALVPTLINIENFGDFAAAADRYPTYAGHMRDLYAQSRSRIAAAREAGVPVYAGTDAGGLMPHGQIAAEVEALKGIGMSPTAALGAACWDARAWLGRPALSDGAPADLLCFTDDPRTGPQVLSRPDLVILRGRIY
;
A
#
# COMPACT_ATOMS: atom_id res chain seq x y z
N VAL A 1 -14.22 6.20 15.67
CA VAL A 1 -13.87 7.52 16.25
C VAL A 1 -13.07 7.38 17.54
N ALA A 2 -13.62 6.84 18.64
CA ALA A 2 -12.91 6.77 19.94
C ALA A 2 -11.55 6.03 19.89
N ALA A 3 -11.49 4.89 19.17
CA ALA A 3 -10.24 4.14 19.02
C ALA A 3 -9.16 4.92 18.24
N ILE A 4 -9.55 5.62 17.16
CA ILE A 4 -8.64 6.45 16.36
C ILE A 4 -8.11 7.62 17.21
N ALA A 5 -9.00 8.33 17.90
CA ALA A 5 -8.62 9.42 18.78
C ALA A 5 -7.69 8.97 19.91
N ALA A 6 -7.95 7.80 20.51
CA ALA A 6 -7.07 7.23 21.54
C ALA A 6 -5.68 6.90 20.98
N ALA A 7 -5.59 6.28 19.80
CA ALA A 7 -4.31 5.99 19.16
C ALA A 7 -3.52 7.27 18.85
N HIS A 8 -4.19 8.29 18.29
CA HIS A 8 -3.58 9.58 18.00
C HIS A 8 -3.09 10.30 19.26
N ALA A 9 -3.83 10.21 20.38
CA ALA A 9 -3.39 10.77 21.67
C ALA A 9 -2.09 10.14 22.19
N HIS A 10 -1.74 8.94 21.72
CA HIS A 10 -0.48 8.25 22.02
C HIS A 10 0.56 8.35 20.88
N GLY A 11 0.31 9.18 19.87
CA GLY A 11 1.22 9.38 18.73
C GLY A 11 1.27 8.19 17.76
N ALA A 12 0.33 7.25 17.86
CA ALA A 12 0.21 6.14 16.92
C ALA A 12 -0.69 6.54 15.75
N ARG A 13 -0.41 5.97 14.57
CA ARG A 13 -1.29 6.03 13.39
C ARG A 13 -2.21 4.82 13.36
N VAL A 14 -3.35 4.96 12.72
CA VAL A 14 -4.34 3.89 12.54
C VAL A 14 -4.51 3.60 11.06
N THR A 15 -4.33 2.32 10.71
CA THR A 15 -4.71 1.78 9.41
C THR A 15 -5.86 0.78 9.58
N ALA A 16 -6.65 0.56 8.53
CA ALA A 16 -7.72 -0.43 8.53
C ALA A 16 -7.69 -1.32 7.30
N HIS A 17 -7.75 -2.63 7.57
CA HIS A 17 -8.12 -3.66 6.62
C HIS A 17 -9.64 -3.60 6.38
N VAL A 18 -10.08 -3.22 5.19
CA VAL A 18 -11.50 -3.00 4.89
C VAL A 18 -11.88 -3.56 3.52
N PHE A 19 -12.75 -4.57 3.51
CA PHE A 19 -13.48 -5.00 2.31
C PHE A 19 -14.93 -4.53 2.30
N GLY A 20 -15.50 -4.21 3.46
CA GLY A 20 -16.85 -3.66 3.56
C GLY A 20 -16.87 -2.19 3.14
N GLU A 21 -17.38 -1.92 1.94
CA GLU A 21 -17.48 -0.58 1.35
C GLU A 21 -18.19 0.42 2.26
N ASP A 22 -19.26 -0.01 2.93
CA ASP A 22 -20.07 0.81 3.84
C ASP A 22 -19.27 1.38 5.03
N ALA A 23 -18.15 0.75 5.42
CA ALA A 23 -17.33 1.22 6.53
C ALA A 23 -16.40 2.38 6.14
N LEU A 24 -16.08 2.55 4.85
CA LEU A 24 -15.04 3.46 4.38
C LEU A 24 -15.34 4.91 4.74
N ALA A 25 -16.53 5.41 4.41
CA ALA A 25 -16.91 6.79 4.69
C ALA A 25 -16.83 7.12 6.19
N GLY A 26 -17.26 6.19 7.05
CA GLY A 26 -17.18 6.35 8.51
C GLY A 26 -15.74 6.38 9.04
N LEU A 27 -14.86 5.53 8.51
CA LEU A 27 -13.44 5.50 8.89
C LEU A 27 -12.70 6.75 8.43
N ILE A 28 -12.91 7.16 7.18
CA ILE A 28 -12.30 8.37 6.61
C ILE A 28 -12.79 9.62 7.37
N ALA A 29 -14.10 9.72 7.64
CA ALA A 29 -14.66 10.82 8.43
C ALA A 29 -14.11 10.86 9.86
N ALA A 30 -13.81 9.68 10.44
CA ALA A 30 -13.22 9.55 11.77
C ALA A 30 -11.71 9.87 11.83
N GLY A 31 -11.08 10.19 10.69
CA GLY A 31 -9.68 10.61 10.64
C GLY A 31 -8.68 9.46 10.58
N ILE A 32 -9.03 8.33 9.96
CA ILE A 32 -8.07 7.24 9.75
C ILE A 32 -6.88 7.70 8.89
N ASP A 33 -5.69 7.20 9.20
CA ASP A 33 -4.45 7.59 8.52
C ASP A 33 -4.24 6.85 7.19
N CYS A 34 -4.67 5.59 7.12
CA CYS A 34 -4.49 4.73 5.95
C CYS A 34 -5.63 3.73 5.77
N ILE A 35 -5.99 3.46 4.52
CA ILE A 35 -6.84 2.34 4.12
C ILE A 35 -5.97 1.29 3.43
N GLU A 36 -6.11 0.03 3.84
CA GLU A 36 -5.49 -1.11 3.17
C GLU A 36 -6.39 -1.65 2.05
N HIS A 37 -5.79 -2.17 0.98
CA HIS A 37 -6.42 -2.70 -0.23
C HIS A 37 -7.11 -1.66 -1.12
N GLY A 38 -8.14 -1.01 -0.60
CA GLY A 38 -8.92 0.02 -1.33
C GLY A 38 -9.68 -0.51 -2.56
N THR A 39 -9.97 -1.81 -2.65
CA THR A 39 -10.68 -2.41 -3.79
C THR A 39 -12.12 -1.90 -3.92
N GLY A 40 -12.75 -1.56 -2.80
CA GLY A 40 -14.12 -1.06 -2.71
C GLY A 40 -14.26 0.47 -2.70
N LEU A 41 -13.22 1.21 -3.08
CA LEU A 41 -13.28 2.67 -3.11
C LEU A 41 -14.28 3.16 -4.17
N THR A 42 -15.15 4.08 -3.76
CA THR A 42 -16.05 4.85 -4.63
C THR A 42 -15.48 6.26 -4.86
N ASP A 43 -15.99 6.97 -5.86
CA ASP A 43 -15.56 8.34 -6.18
C ASP A 43 -15.73 9.28 -4.98
N ASP A 44 -16.82 9.13 -4.22
CA ASP A 44 -17.06 9.89 -3.00
C ASP A 44 -16.00 9.61 -1.93
N THR A 45 -15.69 8.32 -1.68
CA THR A 45 -14.66 7.97 -0.69
C THR A 45 -13.26 8.39 -1.13
N VAL A 46 -12.96 8.35 -2.44
CA VAL A 46 -11.71 8.88 -3.00
C VAL A 46 -11.60 10.39 -2.76
N ALA A 47 -12.65 11.15 -3.06
CA ALA A 47 -12.67 12.58 -2.81
C ALA A 47 -12.49 12.90 -1.31
N MET A 48 -13.11 12.12 -0.43
CA MET A 48 -12.92 12.26 1.02
C MET A 48 -11.48 11.97 1.45
N MET A 49 -10.86 10.90 0.94
CA MET A 49 -9.47 10.56 1.25
C MET A 49 -8.52 11.66 0.79
N ALA A 50 -8.69 12.15 -0.45
CA ALA A 50 -7.87 13.22 -1.01
C ALA A 50 -7.99 14.51 -0.17
N GLN A 51 -9.21 14.89 0.21
CA GLN A 51 -9.44 16.08 1.04
C GLN A 51 -8.78 15.97 2.43
N ARG A 52 -8.76 14.77 3.01
CA ARG A 52 -8.28 14.55 4.39
C ARG A 52 -6.82 14.11 4.46
N GLY A 53 -6.20 13.80 3.33
CA GLY A 53 -4.85 13.24 3.29
C GLY A 53 -4.78 11.81 3.84
N THR A 54 -5.88 11.06 3.83
CA THR A 54 -5.88 9.63 4.18
C THR A 54 -5.12 8.87 3.10
N ALA A 55 -4.12 8.08 3.51
CA ALA A 55 -3.30 7.31 2.60
C ALA A 55 -3.97 6.00 2.14
N LEU A 56 -3.41 5.40 1.09
CA LEU A 56 -3.79 4.10 0.56
C LEU A 56 -2.56 3.20 0.45
N VAL A 57 -2.66 1.99 1.00
CA VAL A 57 -1.72 0.89 0.76
C VAL A 57 -2.48 -0.21 0.01
N PRO A 58 -2.29 -0.35 -1.31
CA PRO A 58 -3.20 -1.12 -2.14
C PRO A 58 -2.96 -2.63 -2.10
N THR A 59 -1.75 -3.11 -1.78
CA THR A 59 -1.45 -4.55 -1.76
C THR A 59 -1.79 -5.24 -3.09
N LEU A 60 -1.42 -4.61 -4.20
CA LEU A 60 -1.81 -5.04 -5.55
C LEU A 60 -1.45 -6.49 -5.83
N ILE A 61 -0.29 -6.96 -5.36
CA ILE A 61 0.10 -8.38 -5.54
C ILE A 61 -0.78 -9.35 -4.74
N ASN A 62 -1.35 -8.91 -3.62
CA ASN A 62 -2.29 -9.73 -2.84
C ASN A 62 -3.66 -9.78 -3.52
N ILE A 63 -4.08 -8.66 -4.13
CA ILE A 63 -5.34 -8.56 -4.88
C ILE A 63 -5.38 -9.56 -6.05
N GLU A 64 -4.24 -9.91 -6.65
CA GLU A 64 -4.17 -10.95 -7.70
C GLU A 64 -4.71 -12.33 -7.25
N ASN A 65 -4.74 -12.61 -5.95
CA ASN A 65 -5.27 -13.87 -5.42
C ASN A 65 -6.80 -13.88 -5.26
N PHE A 66 -7.49 -12.77 -5.58
CA PHE A 66 -8.96 -12.69 -5.39
C PHE A 66 -9.73 -13.71 -6.23
N GLY A 67 -9.21 -14.07 -7.41
CA GLY A 67 -9.78 -15.14 -8.23
C GLY A 67 -9.76 -16.49 -7.51
N ASP A 68 -8.65 -16.81 -6.86
CA ASP A 68 -8.48 -18.04 -6.08
C ASP A 68 -9.37 -18.02 -4.81
N PHE A 69 -9.47 -16.87 -4.14
CA PHE A 69 -10.38 -16.70 -2.99
C PHE A 69 -11.84 -16.88 -3.39
N ALA A 70 -12.24 -16.36 -4.55
CA ALA A 70 -13.57 -16.54 -5.10
C ALA A 70 -13.84 -18.00 -5.50
N ALA A 71 -12.85 -18.69 -6.05
CA ALA A 71 -12.95 -20.11 -6.42
C ALA A 71 -13.07 -21.01 -5.19
N ALA A 72 -12.33 -20.71 -4.11
CA ALA A 72 -12.39 -21.43 -2.84
C ALA A 72 -13.68 -21.20 -2.05
N ALA A 73 -14.46 -20.17 -2.39
CA ALA A 73 -15.74 -19.82 -1.76
C ALA A 73 -16.96 -20.31 -2.55
N ASP A 74 -16.86 -21.48 -3.19
CA ASP A 74 -17.90 -22.09 -4.03
C ASP A 74 -19.28 -22.20 -3.33
N ARG A 75 -19.29 -22.47 -2.02
CA ARG A 75 -20.50 -22.53 -1.18
C ARG A 75 -21.16 -21.16 -0.92
N TYR A 76 -20.51 -20.06 -1.27
CA TYR A 76 -20.96 -18.69 -1.03
C TYR A 76 -20.95 -17.87 -2.34
N PRO A 77 -21.87 -18.15 -3.29
CA PRO A 77 -21.83 -17.59 -4.64
C PRO A 77 -21.92 -16.06 -4.68
N THR A 78 -22.67 -15.43 -3.77
CA THR A 78 -22.73 -13.97 -3.66
C THR A 78 -21.38 -13.37 -3.27
N TYR A 79 -20.70 -13.97 -2.29
CA TYR A 79 -19.36 -13.53 -1.88
C TYR A 79 -18.34 -13.76 -3.00
N ALA A 80 -18.36 -14.93 -3.64
CA ALA A 80 -17.48 -15.24 -4.76
C ALA A 80 -17.69 -14.30 -5.96
N GLY A 81 -18.95 -13.95 -6.27
CA GLY A 81 -19.28 -12.94 -7.28
C GLY A 81 -18.69 -11.57 -6.92
N HIS A 82 -18.96 -11.10 -5.69
CA HIS A 82 -18.47 -9.81 -5.22
C HIS A 82 -16.94 -9.72 -5.22
N MET A 83 -16.21 -10.75 -4.80
CA MET A 83 -14.75 -10.79 -4.87
C MET A 83 -14.22 -10.66 -6.32
N ARG A 84 -14.89 -11.28 -7.29
CA ARG A 84 -14.52 -11.11 -8.72
C ARG A 84 -14.79 -9.70 -9.22
N ASP A 85 -15.90 -9.09 -8.80
CA ASP A 85 -16.24 -7.71 -9.16
C ASP A 85 -15.23 -6.72 -8.57
N LEU A 86 -14.87 -6.89 -7.29
CA LEU A 86 -13.82 -6.12 -6.62
C LEU A 86 -12.48 -6.26 -7.35
N TYR A 87 -12.09 -7.48 -7.71
CA TYR A 87 -10.86 -7.71 -8.46
C TYR A 87 -10.87 -6.97 -9.80
N ALA A 88 -11.94 -7.12 -10.58
CA ALA A 88 -12.08 -6.53 -11.91
C ALA A 88 -11.98 -5.00 -11.90
N GLN A 89 -12.44 -4.36 -10.82
CA GLN A 89 -12.46 -2.90 -10.70
C GLN A 89 -11.27 -2.33 -9.89
N SER A 90 -10.60 -3.16 -9.09
CA SER A 90 -9.57 -2.73 -8.13
C SER A 90 -8.52 -1.79 -8.73
N ARG A 91 -7.86 -2.20 -9.83
CA ARG A 91 -6.79 -1.41 -10.46
C ARG A 91 -7.25 -0.03 -10.90
N SER A 92 -8.42 0.09 -11.52
CA SER A 92 -8.93 1.38 -11.98
C SER A 92 -9.36 2.27 -10.81
N ARG A 93 -9.92 1.70 -9.74
CA ARG A 93 -10.26 2.44 -8.51
C ARG A 93 -9.03 2.97 -7.80
N ILE A 94 -8.00 2.15 -7.66
CA ILE A 94 -6.73 2.54 -7.04
C ILE A 94 -6.00 3.59 -7.90
N ALA A 95 -6.07 3.47 -9.23
CA ALA A 95 -5.56 4.48 -10.16
C ALA A 95 -6.29 5.82 -10.00
N ALA A 96 -7.63 5.81 -9.93
CA ALA A 96 -8.43 7.00 -9.71
C ALA A 96 -8.13 7.67 -8.36
N ALA A 97 -7.93 6.88 -7.30
CA ALA A 97 -7.52 7.41 -5.99
C ALA A 97 -6.21 8.19 -6.08
N ARG A 98 -5.18 7.61 -6.71
CA ARG A 98 -3.90 8.30 -6.95
C ARG A 98 -4.10 9.58 -7.78
N GLU A 99 -4.87 9.51 -8.87
CA GLU A 99 -5.12 10.66 -9.75
C GLU A 99 -5.84 11.81 -9.03
N ALA A 100 -6.69 11.49 -8.05
CA ALA A 100 -7.33 12.46 -7.17
C ALA A 100 -6.39 13.07 -6.12
N GLY A 101 -5.14 12.61 -6.02
CA GLY A 101 -4.14 13.10 -5.07
C GLY A 101 -4.09 12.34 -3.75
N VAL A 102 -4.73 11.18 -3.64
CA VAL A 102 -4.57 10.29 -2.47
C VAL A 102 -3.12 9.81 -2.40
N PRO A 103 -2.42 9.95 -1.25
CA PRO A 103 -1.08 9.38 -1.08
C PRO A 103 -1.13 7.86 -1.17
N VAL A 104 -0.32 7.25 -2.04
CA VAL A 104 -0.24 5.79 -2.22
C VAL A 104 1.15 5.30 -1.82
N TYR A 105 1.21 4.28 -0.96
CA TYR A 105 2.46 3.66 -0.50
C TYR A 105 2.49 2.16 -0.81
N ALA A 106 3.69 1.58 -0.89
CA ALA A 106 3.84 0.15 -1.14
C ALA A 106 3.62 -0.67 0.14
N GLY A 107 2.86 -1.75 0.03
CA GLY A 107 2.69 -2.77 1.07
C GLY A 107 2.19 -4.06 0.45
N THR A 108 2.65 -5.21 0.92
CA THR A 108 2.49 -6.50 0.21
C THR A 108 1.44 -7.42 0.83
N ASP A 109 0.96 -7.11 2.03
CA ASP A 109 0.19 -8.04 2.88
C ASP A 109 0.94 -9.37 3.19
N ALA A 110 2.28 -9.34 3.20
CA ALA A 110 3.10 -10.52 3.45
C ALA A 110 3.10 -10.95 4.93
N GLY A 111 3.09 -12.26 5.19
CA GLY A 111 3.08 -12.84 6.54
C GLY A 111 1.86 -13.72 6.86
N GLY A 112 0.93 -13.82 5.91
CA GLY A 112 -0.17 -14.79 5.91
C GLY A 112 -0.10 -15.73 4.71
N LEU A 113 -1.07 -15.61 3.80
CA LEU A 113 -1.07 -16.35 2.53
C LEU A 113 0.04 -15.87 1.58
N MET A 114 0.43 -14.60 1.70
CA MET A 114 1.48 -14.00 0.89
C MET A 114 2.87 -14.28 1.47
N PRO A 115 3.81 -14.82 0.66
CA PRO A 115 5.18 -15.05 1.10
C PRO A 115 5.93 -13.74 1.37
N HIS A 116 6.89 -13.79 2.29
CA HIS A 116 7.82 -12.68 2.54
C HIS A 116 8.74 -12.42 1.32
N GLY A 117 9.35 -11.24 1.28
CA GLY A 117 10.33 -10.87 0.25
C GLY A 117 9.73 -10.30 -1.04
N GLN A 118 8.42 -10.01 -1.07
CA GLN A 118 7.70 -9.62 -2.29
C GLN A 118 7.61 -8.10 -2.54
N ILE A 119 8.32 -7.27 -1.76
CA ILE A 119 8.19 -5.80 -1.88
C ILE A 119 8.56 -5.27 -3.26
N ALA A 120 9.54 -5.90 -3.92
CA ALA A 120 9.93 -5.52 -5.28
C ALA A 120 8.81 -5.77 -6.31
N ALA A 121 8.01 -6.82 -6.12
CA ALA A 121 6.86 -7.12 -6.97
C ALA A 121 5.73 -6.10 -6.77
N GLU A 122 5.48 -5.66 -5.53
CA GLU A 122 4.50 -4.59 -5.25
C GLU A 122 4.93 -3.26 -5.88
N VAL A 123 6.22 -2.91 -5.80
CA VAL A 123 6.76 -1.71 -6.47
C VAL A 123 6.54 -1.77 -7.98
N GLU A 124 6.72 -2.95 -8.60
CA GLU A 124 6.40 -3.12 -10.02
C GLU A 124 4.89 -2.98 -10.28
N ALA A 125 4.05 -3.59 -9.45
CA ALA A 125 2.60 -3.53 -9.58
C ALA A 125 2.06 -2.09 -9.48
N LEU A 126 2.66 -1.24 -8.65
CA LEU A 126 2.32 0.18 -8.53
C LEU A 126 2.52 0.96 -9.84
N LYS A 127 3.42 0.53 -10.72
CA LYS A 127 3.53 1.13 -12.07
C LYS A 127 2.27 0.86 -12.90
N GLY A 128 1.66 -0.32 -12.72
CA GLY A 128 0.44 -0.75 -13.40
C GLY A 128 -0.80 0.08 -13.06
N ILE A 129 -0.80 0.80 -11.93
CA ILE A 129 -1.86 1.77 -11.65
C ILE A 129 -1.58 3.12 -12.32
N GLY A 130 -0.34 3.43 -12.73
CA GLY A 130 0.05 4.70 -13.36
C GLY A 130 1.17 5.47 -12.65
N MET A 131 1.83 4.88 -11.64
CA MET A 131 3.01 5.52 -11.04
C MET A 131 4.23 5.43 -11.97
N SER A 132 5.04 6.48 -12.01
CA SER A 132 6.35 6.40 -12.66
C SER A 132 7.27 5.45 -11.89
N PRO A 133 8.33 4.87 -12.51
CA PRO A 133 9.26 4.00 -11.80
C PRO A 133 9.90 4.63 -10.56
N THR A 134 10.21 5.93 -10.62
CA THR A 134 10.75 6.67 -9.47
C THR A 134 9.69 6.84 -8.38
N ALA A 135 8.45 7.18 -8.73
CA ALA A 135 7.37 7.35 -7.75
C ALA A 135 7.01 6.01 -7.07
N ALA A 136 6.96 4.91 -7.84
CA ALA A 136 6.69 3.58 -7.30
C ALA A 136 7.80 3.13 -6.33
N LEU A 137 9.08 3.39 -6.66
CA LEU A 137 10.18 3.11 -5.74
C LEU A 137 10.11 4.01 -4.49
N GLY A 138 9.77 5.29 -4.66
CA GLY A 138 9.60 6.25 -3.57
C GLY A 138 8.51 5.85 -2.59
N ALA A 139 7.39 5.33 -3.11
CA ALA A 139 6.27 4.78 -2.34
C ALA A 139 6.67 3.60 -1.44
N ALA A 140 7.78 2.90 -1.72
CA ALA A 140 8.36 1.86 -0.86
C ALA A 140 9.57 2.34 -0.05
N CYS A 141 10.01 3.60 -0.25
CA CYS A 141 11.27 4.13 0.29
C CYS A 141 11.05 5.51 0.93
N TRP A 142 11.48 6.60 0.29
CA TRP A 142 11.55 7.92 0.90
C TRP A 142 10.16 8.52 1.20
N ASP A 143 9.15 8.28 0.36
CA ASP A 143 7.80 8.81 0.56
C ASP A 143 7.11 8.09 1.73
N ALA A 144 7.26 6.75 1.79
CA ALA A 144 6.77 5.96 2.92
C ALA A 144 7.48 6.33 4.23
N ARG A 145 8.80 6.55 4.21
CA ARG A 145 9.55 7.00 5.40
C ARG A 145 9.07 8.37 5.87
N ALA A 146 8.93 9.33 4.96
CA ALA A 146 8.41 10.66 5.28
C ALA A 146 7.01 10.56 5.91
N TRP A 147 6.12 9.75 5.34
CA TRP A 147 4.79 9.51 5.90
C TRP A 147 4.85 8.87 7.29
N LEU A 148 5.74 7.91 7.52
CA LEU A 148 5.95 7.29 8.85
C LEU A 148 6.70 8.18 9.85
N GLY A 149 7.01 9.43 9.50
CA GLY A 149 7.80 10.34 10.36
C GLY A 149 9.23 9.85 10.57
N ARG A 150 9.79 9.12 9.61
CA ARG A 150 11.17 8.61 9.63
C ARG A 150 12.04 9.43 8.67
N PRO A 151 13.27 9.79 9.08
CA PRO A 151 14.18 10.47 8.18
C PRO A 151 14.56 9.54 7.02
N ALA A 152 14.67 10.09 5.82
CA ALA A 152 15.27 9.41 4.68
C ALA A 152 16.82 9.55 4.76
N LEU A 153 17.46 9.90 3.65
CA LEU A 153 18.90 10.18 3.61
C LEU A 153 19.17 11.63 3.99
N SER A 154 19.53 11.84 5.25
CA SER A 154 19.89 13.16 5.79
C SER A 154 21.01 13.00 6.82
N ASP A 155 21.80 14.05 7.02
CA ASP A 155 22.87 14.05 8.01
C ASP A 155 22.31 13.72 9.41
N GLY A 156 22.98 12.85 10.14
CA GLY A 156 22.54 12.34 11.45
C GLY A 156 21.43 11.27 11.43
N ALA A 157 20.86 10.92 10.28
CA ALA A 157 19.88 9.82 10.18
C ALA A 157 20.56 8.44 10.28
N PRO A 158 19.82 7.38 10.68
CA PRO A 158 20.34 6.02 10.62
C PRO A 158 20.77 5.65 9.19
N ALA A 159 21.96 5.06 9.06
CA ALA A 159 22.47 4.55 7.79
C ALA A 159 21.77 3.22 7.42
N ASP A 160 20.52 3.35 6.95
CA ASP A 160 19.70 2.28 6.39
C ASP A 160 19.68 2.41 4.86
N LEU A 161 20.54 1.65 4.19
CA LEU A 161 20.82 1.79 2.76
C LEU A 161 20.67 0.44 2.05
N LEU A 162 20.09 0.50 0.85
CA LEU A 162 20.25 -0.54 -0.16
C LEU A 162 21.09 0.06 -1.28
N CYS A 163 22.22 -0.58 -1.59
CA CYS A 163 23.08 -0.15 -2.68
C CYS A 163 22.91 -1.07 -3.88
N PHE A 164 22.86 -0.48 -5.06
CA PHE A 164 22.73 -1.18 -6.32
C PHE A 164 23.72 -0.58 -7.32
N THR A 165 24.34 -1.46 -8.10
CA THR A 165 25.16 -1.14 -9.26
C THR A 165 24.25 -0.77 -10.44
N ASP A 166 23.19 -1.55 -10.61
CA ASP A 166 22.15 -1.31 -11.60
C ASP A 166 21.04 -0.44 -11.03
N ASP A 167 20.33 0.31 -11.88
CA ASP A 167 19.24 1.17 -11.45
C ASP A 167 18.05 0.34 -10.92
N PRO A 168 17.69 0.44 -9.61
CA PRO A 168 16.63 -0.37 -9.02
C PRO A 168 15.22 -0.04 -9.55
N ARG A 169 15.06 1.06 -10.32
CA ARG A 169 13.80 1.42 -10.96
C ARG A 169 13.48 0.56 -12.20
N THR A 170 14.49 -0.14 -12.73
CA THR A 170 14.39 -0.93 -13.97
C THR A 170 13.56 -2.21 -13.83
N GLY A 171 13.23 -2.62 -12.61
CA GLY A 171 12.29 -3.71 -12.38
C GLY A 171 12.60 -4.55 -11.14
N PRO A 172 11.71 -5.50 -10.82
CA PRO A 172 11.79 -6.30 -9.61
C PRO A 172 13.02 -7.20 -9.55
N GLN A 173 13.57 -7.60 -10.69
CA GLN A 173 14.77 -8.43 -10.80
C GLN A 173 16.03 -7.75 -10.24
N VAL A 174 16.11 -6.42 -10.32
CA VAL A 174 17.20 -5.62 -9.74
C VAL A 174 16.86 -5.28 -8.30
N LEU A 175 15.66 -4.72 -8.06
CA LEU A 175 15.25 -4.23 -6.74
C LEU A 175 15.25 -5.33 -5.65
N SER A 176 14.99 -6.58 -6.01
CA SER A 176 15.03 -7.73 -5.09
C SER A 176 16.45 -8.20 -4.72
N ARG A 177 17.48 -7.65 -5.36
CA ARG A 177 18.88 -8.10 -5.25
C ARG A 177 19.84 -6.93 -5.06
N PRO A 178 19.80 -6.23 -3.91
CA PRO A 178 20.80 -5.22 -3.59
C PRO A 178 22.20 -5.84 -3.53
N ASP A 179 23.19 -5.11 -3.99
CA ASP A 179 24.61 -5.49 -3.90
C ASP A 179 25.13 -5.33 -2.47
N LEU A 180 24.55 -4.40 -1.71
CA LEU A 180 24.87 -4.16 -0.32
C LEU A 180 23.60 -3.82 0.46
N VAL A 181 23.45 -4.46 1.63
CA VAL A 181 22.45 -4.08 2.61
C VAL A 181 23.17 -3.48 3.80
N ILE A 182 22.91 -2.20 4.08
CA ILE A 182 23.42 -1.52 5.28
C ILE A 182 22.22 -1.23 6.17
N LEU A 183 22.26 -1.70 7.41
CA LEU A 183 21.23 -1.43 8.40
C LEU A 183 21.88 -0.81 9.63
N ARG A 184 21.48 0.41 9.99
CA ARG A 184 22.05 1.18 11.10
C ARG A 184 23.60 1.23 11.06
N GLY A 185 24.15 1.40 9.85
CA GLY A 185 25.60 1.50 9.62
C GLY A 185 26.36 0.17 9.64
N ARG A 186 25.67 -0.98 9.71
CA ARG A 186 26.28 -2.32 9.62
C ARG A 186 25.96 -2.97 8.29
N ILE A 187 26.96 -3.56 7.66
CA ILE A 187 26.84 -4.31 6.40
C ILE A 187 26.32 -5.73 6.69
N TYR A 188 25.39 -6.21 5.86
CA TYR A 188 24.81 -7.56 5.85
C TYR A 188 24.97 -8.23 4.50
#